data_AF-A0A6G4G2U0-F1
#
_entry.id   AF-A0A6G4G2U0-F1
#
_cell.length_a   1.000
_cell.length_b   1.000
_cell.length_c   1.000
_cell.angle_alpha   90.00
_cell.angle_beta   90.00
_cell.angle_gamma   90.00
#
_symmetry.space_group_name_H-M   'P 1'
#
loop_
_entity.id
_entity.type
_entity.pdbx_description
1 polymer ?
#
loop_
_entity_poly.entity_id
_entity_poly.type
_entity_poly.pdbx_seq_one_letter_code
_entity_poly.pdbx_strand_id
1 'polypeptide(L)'
;VILFSLLLSIIKNNFLFKFILNKLCIFFNTDKNLIEGFLLGLVEMTNGCYLISTSSIDISKKLISISFLLAFSGFSIISQVYSFTYKHGINIKRYIKIKFIQGLIASITCIVLYRIPIFSMYLDAFTDKNTYLILSNNLLFIFILFFLIIPLIIYYIKSLNKI
;
A
#
# COMPACT_ATOMS: atom_id res chain seq x y z
N VAL A 1 16.24 9.29 1.08
CA VAL A 1 16.12 7.86 0.68
C VAL A 1 17.43 7.11 0.88
N ILE A 2 18.53 7.49 0.21
CA ILE A 2 19.85 6.80 0.28
C ILE A 2 20.34 6.47 1.71
N LEU A 3 20.25 7.43 2.65
CA LEU A 3 20.64 7.20 4.06
C LEU A 3 19.81 6.09 4.72
N PHE A 4 18.51 6.03 4.43
CA PHE A 4 17.64 4.98 4.97
C PHE A 4 17.97 3.61 4.36
N SER A 5 18.36 3.55 3.08
CA SER A 5 18.83 2.32 2.45
C SER A 5 20.11 1.79 3.10
N LEU A 6 21.04 2.69 3.47
CA LEU A 6 22.21 2.34 4.26
C LEU A 6 21.81 1.86 5.66
N LEU A 7 20.89 2.55 6.34
CA LEU A 7 20.37 2.14 7.65
C LEU A 7 19.75 0.73 7.60
N LEU A 8 18.97 0.44 6.55
CA LEU A 8 18.40 -0.89 6.32
C LEU A 8 19.47 -1.96 6.21
N SER A 9 20.58 -1.70 5.50
CA SER A 9 21.69 -2.67 5.38
C SER A 9 22.29 -3.04 6.75
N ILE A 10 22.36 -2.07 7.67
CA ILE A 10 22.85 -2.29 9.04
C ILE A 10 21.82 -3.08 9.85
N ILE A 11 20.54 -2.70 9.78
CA ILE A 11 19.44 -3.38 10.48
C ILE A 11 19.34 -4.84 10.03
N LYS A 12 19.37 -5.10 8.72
CA LYS A 12 19.26 -6.45 8.13
C LYS A 12 20.38 -7.38 8.59
N ASN A 13 21.58 -6.85 8.79
CA ASN A 13 22.72 -7.62 9.27
C ASN A 13 22.78 -7.79 10.78
N ASN A 14 21.91 -7.10 11.54
CA ASN A 14 21.87 -7.19 12.99
C ASN A 14 21.31 -8.55 13.48
N PHE A 15 21.94 -9.13 14.51
CA PHE A 15 21.53 -10.40 15.10
C PHE A 15 20.12 -10.36 15.71
N LEU A 16 19.78 -9.29 16.46
CA LEU A 16 18.45 -9.14 17.07
C LEU A 16 17.36 -9.07 16.01
N PHE A 17 17.61 -8.35 14.91
CA PHE A 17 16.67 -8.28 13.80
C PHE A 17 16.41 -9.68 13.21
N LYS A 18 17.47 -10.44 12.90
CA LYS A 18 17.34 -11.82 12.38
C LYS A 18 16.61 -12.74 13.36
N PHE A 19 16.85 -12.61 14.66
CA PHE A 19 16.16 -13.40 15.68
C PHE A 19 14.67 -13.09 15.75
N ILE A 20 14.30 -11.80 15.80
CA ILE A 20 12.90 -11.35 15.80
C ILE A 20 12.20 -11.82 14.52
N LEU A 21 12.87 -11.64 13.38
CA LEU A 21 12.37 -12.05 12.08
C LEU A 21 12.04 -13.55 12.07
N ASN A 22 12.96 -14.41 12.51
CA ASN A 22 12.74 -15.86 12.56
C ASN A 22 11.54 -16.21 13.47
N LYS A 23 11.42 -15.58 14.65
CA LYS A 23 10.26 -15.78 15.53
C LYS A 23 8.95 -15.39 14.86
N LEU A 24 8.91 -14.25 14.16
CA LEU A 24 7.72 -13.81 13.43
C LEU A 24 7.39 -14.75 12.26
N CYS A 25 8.39 -15.24 11.54
CA CYS A 25 8.19 -16.21 10.44
C CYS A 25 7.54 -17.49 10.95
N ILE A 26 8.01 -18.03 12.08
CA ILE A 26 7.42 -19.20 12.73
C ILE A 26 6.00 -18.89 13.21
N PHE A 27 5.80 -17.75 13.86
CA PHE A 27 4.49 -17.36 14.41
C PHE A 27 3.42 -17.20 13.33
N PHE A 28 3.73 -16.52 12.22
CA PHE A 28 2.79 -16.32 11.12
C PHE A 28 2.77 -17.46 10.10
N ASN A 29 3.73 -18.40 10.18
CA ASN A 29 3.93 -19.47 9.21
C ASN A 29 3.96 -18.96 7.75
N THR A 30 4.79 -17.93 7.50
CA THR A 30 4.88 -17.25 6.20
C THR A 30 6.32 -17.08 5.74
N ASP A 31 6.50 -16.79 4.44
CA ASP A 31 7.80 -16.55 3.82
C ASP A 31 8.55 -15.39 4.49
N LYS A 32 9.85 -15.61 4.69
CA LYS A 32 10.77 -14.67 5.32
C LYS A 32 10.79 -13.34 4.58
N ASN A 33 10.76 -13.37 3.25
CA ASN A 33 10.83 -12.17 2.42
C ASN A 33 9.62 -11.24 2.61
N LEU A 34 8.42 -11.78 2.93
CA LEU A 34 7.25 -10.95 3.19
C LEU A 34 7.35 -10.22 4.52
N ILE A 35 7.73 -10.91 5.60
CA ILE A 35 7.89 -10.29 6.92
C ILE A 35 9.07 -9.32 6.91
N GLU A 36 10.21 -9.74 6.33
CA GLU A 36 11.40 -8.90 6.19
C GLU A 36 11.08 -7.64 5.38
N GLY A 37 10.47 -7.81 4.21
CA GLY A 37 10.09 -6.73 3.33
C GLY A 37 9.06 -5.78 3.98
N PHE A 38 8.10 -6.29 4.74
CA PHE A 38 7.15 -5.44 5.46
C PHE A 38 7.82 -4.60 6.55
N LEU A 39 8.65 -5.22 7.40
CA LEU A 39 9.35 -4.51 8.48
C LEU A 39 10.34 -3.48 7.96
N LEU A 40 11.16 -3.85 6.97
CA LEU A 40 12.09 -2.92 6.33
C LEU A 40 11.34 -1.85 5.52
N GLY A 41 10.18 -2.19 4.95
CA GLY A 41 9.29 -1.26 4.25
C GLY A 41 8.72 -0.15 5.13
N LEU A 42 8.47 -0.41 6.41
CA LEU A 42 8.06 0.62 7.37
C LEU A 42 9.16 1.69 7.54
N VAL A 43 10.42 1.32 7.38
CA VAL A 43 11.56 2.24 7.44
C VAL A 43 11.79 2.89 6.07
N GLU A 44 11.89 2.09 5.01
CA GLU A 44 12.07 2.54 3.63
C GLU A 44 11.23 1.68 2.67
N MET A 45 10.13 2.29 2.20
CA MET A 45 9.09 1.63 1.42
C MET A 45 9.60 0.97 0.12
N THR A 46 10.52 1.60 -0.61
CA THR A 46 11.04 1.12 -1.89
C THR A 46 11.70 -0.25 -1.78
N ASN A 47 12.66 -0.40 -0.87
CA ASN A 47 13.36 -1.66 -0.61
C ASN A 47 12.43 -2.72 0.01
N GLY A 48 11.51 -2.30 0.88
CA GLY A 48 10.50 -3.21 1.44
C GLY A 48 9.57 -3.80 0.37
N CYS A 49 9.04 -2.96 -0.51
CA CYS A 49 8.19 -3.40 -1.63
C CYS A 49 8.95 -4.32 -2.59
N TYR A 50 10.22 -4.03 -2.87
CA TYR A 50 11.07 -4.91 -3.68
C TYR A 50 11.18 -6.32 -3.06
N LEU A 51 11.48 -6.42 -1.75
CA LEU A 51 11.56 -7.70 -1.05
C LEU A 51 10.22 -8.45 -1.00
N ILE A 52 9.10 -7.74 -0.83
CA ILE A 52 7.77 -8.37 -0.87
C ILE A 52 7.48 -8.91 -2.28
N SER A 53 7.84 -8.16 -3.33
CA SER A 53 7.59 -8.57 -4.72
C SER A 53 8.29 -9.88 -5.09
N THR A 54 9.49 -10.11 -4.54
CA THR A 54 10.32 -11.31 -4.77
C THR A 54 9.99 -12.49 -3.85
N SER A 55 9.07 -12.33 -2.87
CA SER A 55 8.61 -13.45 -2.03
C SER A 55 7.89 -14.54 -2.84
N SER A 56 7.81 -15.77 -2.33
CA SER A 56 7.12 -16.88 -3.03
C SER A 56 5.62 -16.98 -2.72
N ILE A 57 5.07 -16.01 -1.98
CA ILE A 57 3.68 -16.00 -1.52
C ILE A 57 2.70 -15.60 -2.63
N ASP A 58 1.43 -16.00 -2.47
CA ASP A 58 0.29 -15.54 -3.25
C ASP A 58 0.34 -14.03 -3.56
N ILE A 59 0.04 -13.69 -4.81
CA ILE A 59 0.05 -12.30 -5.30
C ILE A 59 -0.90 -11.40 -4.50
N SER A 60 -2.01 -11.94 -3.99
CA SER A 60 -2.97 -11.21 -3.16
C SER A 60 -2.31 -10.64 -1.90
N LYS A 61 -1.59 -11.45 -1.14
CA LYS A 61 -0.91 -11.03 0.09
C LYS A 61 0.21 -10.04 -0.22
N LYS A 62 0.95 -10.24 -1.32
CA LYS A 62 1.96 -9.28 -1.79
C LYS A 62 1.35 -7.91 -2.04
N LEU A 63 0.26 -7.86 -2.81
CA LEU A 63 -0.41 -6.60 -3.18
C LEU A 63 -0.99 -5.88 -1.96
N ILE A 64 -1.59 -6.61 -1.02
CA ILE A 64 -2.14 -6.04 0.22
C ILE A 64 -1.02 -5.36 1.04
N SER A 65 0.11 -6.04 1.22
CA SER A 65 1.26 -5.50 1.96
C SER A 65 1.91 -4.31 1.23
N ILE A 66 2.08 -4.40 -0.09
CA ILE A 66 2.64 -3.32 -0.90
C ILE A 66 1.70 -2.10 -0.89
N SER A 67 0.40 -2.28 -1.04
CA SER A 67 -0.60 -1.20 -0.99
C SER A 67 -0.53 -0.44 0.34
N PHE A 68 -0.44 -1.15 1.46
CA PHE A 68 -0.22 -0.55 2.78
C PHE A 68 1.04 0.33 2.79
N LEU A 69 2.18 -0.22 2.36
CA LEU A 69 3.47 0.46 2.40
C LEU A 69 3.48 1.70 1.50
N LEU A 70 2.92 1.60 0.30
CA LEU A 70 2.78 2.71 -0.66
C LEU A 70 2.02 3.89 -0.07
N ALA A 71 0.89 3.63 0.59
CA ALA A 71 0.11 4.67 1.25
C ALA A 71 0.76 5.22 2.53
N PHE A 72 1.41 4.35 3.31
CA PHE A 72 2.13 4.73 4.54
C PHE A 72 3.38 5.56 4.26
N SER A 73 4.04 5.36 3.10
CA SER A 73 5.25 6.04 2.62
C SER A 73 6.57 5.71 3.32
N GLY A 74 6.53 4.99 4.44
CA GLY A 74 7.71 4.64 5.24
C GLY A 74 8.34 5.83 5.97
N PHE A 75 9.14 5.56 7.00
CA PHE A 75 9.78 6.63 7.78
C PHE A 75 10.71 7.51 6.94
N SER A 76 11.36 6.95 5.93
CA SER A 76 12.23 7.71 5.04
C SER A 76 11.54 8.91 4.38
N ILE A 77 10.32 8.74 3.84
CA ILE A 77 9.56 9.82 3.21
C ILE A 77 8.92 10.70 4.28
N ILE A 78 8.40 10.11 5.36
CA ILE A 78 7.82 10.86 6.48
C ILE A 78 8.84 11.87 7.06
N SER A 79 10.09 11.45 7.28
CA SER A 79 11.16 12.33 7.77
C SER A 79 11.52 13.42 6.76
N GLN A 80 11.52 13.11 5.46
CA GLN A 80 11.77 14.10 4.40
C GLN A 80 10.64 15.14 4.32
N VAL A 81 9.38 14.74 4.49
CA VAL A 81 8.26 15.69 4.57
C VAL A 81 8.41 16.54 5.82
N TYR A 82 8.74 15.92 6.95
CA TYR A 82 8.87 16.62 8.22
C TYR A 82 9.96 17.70 8.19
N SER A 83 11.08 17.50 7.49
CA SER A 83 12.13 18.53 7.37
C SER A 83 11.67 19.82 6.71
N PHE A 84 10.56 19.79 5.96
CA PHE A 84 9.92 21.00 5.44
C PHE A 84 8.78 21.49 6.34
N THR A 85 7.96 20.57 6.86
CA THR A 85 6.73 20.93 7.57
C THR A 85 6.91 21.31 9.02
N TYR A 86 8.05 20.97 9.66
CA TYR A 86 8.25 21.24 11.09
C TYR A 86 8.18 22.75 11.41
N LYS A 87 8.64 23.60 10.50
CA LYS A 87 8.59 25.07 10.63
C LYS A 87 7.15 25.62 10.62
N HIS A 88 6.21 24.87 10.07
CA HIS A 88 4.80 25.24 9.95
C HIS A 88 3.93 24.69 11.10
N GLY A 89 4.54 24.22 12.19
CA GLY A 89 3.82 23.72 13.36
C GLY A 89 3.09 22.39 13.16
N ILE A 90 3.39 21.66 12.08
CA ILE A 90 2.78 20.35 11.84
C ILE A 90 3.34 19.33 12.83
N ASN A 91 2.49 18.81 13.71
CA ASN A 91 2.88 17.76 14.65
C ASN A 91 3.14 16.44 13.92
N ILE A 92 4.42 16.00 13.91
CA ILE A 92 4.86 14.76 13.28
C ILE A 92 4.12 13.51 13.78
N LYS A 93 3.78 13.46 15.07
CA LYS A 93 3.06 12.31 15.65
C LYS A 93 1.66 12.19 15.03
N ARG A 94 0.98 13.31 14.82
CA ARG A 94 -0.33 13.35 14.16
C ARG A 94 -0.20 12.93 12.69
N TYR A 95 0.82 13.43 12.00
CA TYR A 95 1.10 13.07 10.61
C TYR A 95 1.34 11.56 10.42
N ILE A 96 2.20 10.96 11.26
CA ILE A 96 2.46 9.50 11.24
C ILE A 96 1.18 8.71 11.49
N LYS A 97 0.36 9.09 12.48
CA LYS A 97 -0.92 8.41 12.76
C LYS A 97 -1.86 8.44 11.55
N ILE A 98 -2.00 9.59 10.89
CA ILE A 98 -2.83 9.72 9.69
C ILE A 98 -2.28 8.83 8.56
N LYS A 99 -0.96 8.83 8.35
CA LYS A 99 -0.32 7.97 7.33
C LYS A 99 -0.50 6.49 7.61
N PHE A 100 -0.44 6.07 8.87
CA PHE A 100 -0.70 4.68 9.25
C PHE A 100 -2.14 4.26 8.96
N ILE A 101 -3.11 5.10 9.32
CA ILE A 101 -4.53 4.89 8.99
C ILE A 101 -4.72 4.85 7.46
N GLN A 102 -4.05 5.74 6.72
CA GLN A 102 -4.08 5.74 5.25
C GLN A 102 -3.56 4.40 4.68
N GLY A 103 -2.50 3.85 5.26
CA GLY A 103 -2.01 2.50 4.93
C GLY A 103 -3.06 1.42 5.14
N LEU A 104 -3.75 1.41 6.28
CA LEU A 104 -4.81 0.45 6.56
C LEU A 104 -6.00 0.58 5.59
N ILE A 105 -6.40 1.81 5.26
CA ILE A 105 -7.46 2.04 4.27
C ILE A 105 -7.01 1.53 2.89
N ALA A 106 -5.76 1.75 2.50
CA ALA A 106 -5.21 1.29 1.22
C ALA A 106 -5.13 -0.25 1.13
N SER A 107 -4.79 -0.94 2.22
CA SER A 107 -4.78 -2.40 2.23
C SER A 107 -6.20 -2.99 2.18
N ILE A 108 -7.15 -2.42 2.92
CA ILE A 108 -8.56 -2.84 2.88
C ILE A 108 -9.16 -2.62 1.50
N THR A 109 -8.94 -1.45 0.90
CA THR A 109 -9.40 -1.16 -0.48
C THR A 109 -8.77 -2.12 -1.49
N CYS A 110 -7.48 -2.47 -1.33
CA CYS A 110 -6.84 -3.50 -2.15
C CYS A 110 -7.51 -4.88 -1.99
N ILE A 111 -7.89 -5.29 -0.77
CA ILE A 111 -8.61 -6.56 -0.55
C ILE A 111 -9.96 -6.56 -1.27
N VAL A 112 -10.72 -5.47 -1.14
CA VAL A 112 -12.02 -5.30 -1.79
C VAL A 112 -11.84 -5.39 -3.31
N LEU A 113 -10.92 -4.60 -3.87
CA LEU A 113 -10.66 -4.59 -5.31
C LEU A 113 -10.15 -5.93 -5.84
N TYR A 114 -9.29 -6.63 -5.10
CA TYR A 114 -8.76 -7.93 -5.52
C TYR A 114 -9.83 -9.04 -5.55
N ARG A 115 -10.83 -8.97 -4.65
CA ARG A 115 -11.96 -9.91 -4.64
C ARG A 115 -12.97 -9.62 -5.74
N ILE A 116 -13.02 -8.39 -6.23
CA ILE A 116 -13.87 -8.05 -7.35
C ILE A 116 -13.17 -8.55 -8.62
N PRO A 117 -13.82 -9.39 -9.45
CA PRO A 117 -13.16 -10.11 -10.54
C PRO A 117 -12.93 -9.22 -11.77
N ILE A 118 -12.24 -8.09 -11.59
CA ILE A 118 -11.92 -7.06 -12.61
C ILE A 118 -11.16 -7.67 -13.80
N PHE A 119 -10.24 -8.61 -13.52
CA PHE A 119 -9.38 -9.25 -14.52
C PHE A 119 -9.82 -10.66 -14.93
N SER A 120 -10.95 -11.16 -14.42
CA SER A 120 -11.55 -12.40 -14.96
C SER A 120 -12.09 -12.21 -16.38
N MET A 121 -12.05 -10.97 -16.89
CA MET A 121 -12.33 -10.61 -18.27
C MET A 121 -11.07 -10.34 -19.07
N TYR A 122 -10.35 -11.40 -19.40
CA TYR A 122 -9.83 -11.48 -20.76
C TYR A 122 -10.95 -12.15 -21.57
N LEU A 123 -11.71 -11.35 -22.30
CA LEU A 123 -12.36 -11.86 -23.51
C LEU A 123 -11.23 -12.03 -24.51
N ASP A 124 -10.99 -13.24 -25.00
CA ASP A 124 -10.29 -13.37 -26.27
C ASP A 124 -11.01 -12.45 -27.25
N ALA A 125 -10.27 -11.59 -27.95
CA ALA A 125 -10.83 -10.63 -28.92
C ALA A 125 -11.63 -11.30 -30.06
N PHE A 126 -11.67 -12.64 -30.09
CA PHE A 126 -12.25 -13.49 -31.13
C PHE A 126 -13.33 -14.47 -30.63
N THR A 127 -13.71 -14.48 -29.35
CA THR A 127 -14.78 -15.39 -28.88
C THR A 127 -16.05 -14.64 -28.50
N ASP A 128 -17.05 -14.84 -29.33
CA ASP A 128 -18.37 -14.22 -29.23
C ASP A 128 -19.16 -14.73 -28.02
N LYS A 129 -19.87 -13.80 -27.37
CA LYS A 129 -20.98 -13.96 -26.42
C LYS A 129 -20.66 -14.31 -24.95
N ASN A 130 -20.68 -13.27 -24.12
CA ASN A 130 -21.34 -13.31 -22.81
C ASN A 130 -21.80 -11.91 -22.38
N THR A 131 -23.07 -11.58 -22.64
CA THR A 131 -23.69 -10.28 -22.35
C THR A 131 -23.71 -9.93 -20.85
N TYR A 132 -23.79 -10.94 -19.97
CA TYR A 132 -23.73 -10.76 -18.52
C TYR A 132 -22.35 -10.34 -17.99
N LEU A 133 -21.26 -10.72 -18.66
CA LEU A 133 -19.91 -10.27 -18.30
C LEU A 133 -19.69 -8.80 -18.71
N ILE A 134 -20.23 -8.37 -19.86
CA ILE A 134 -20.10 -6.96 -20.30
C ILE A 134 -20.82 -6.01 -19.33
N LEU A 135 -21.98 -6.39 -18.79
CA LEU A 135 -22.75 -5.54 -17.87
C LEU A 135 -22.05 -5.37 -16.50
N SER A 136 -21.48 -6.45 -15.94
CA SER A 136 -20.74 -6.38 -14.67
C SER A 136 -19.45 -5.56 -14.81
N ASN A 137 -18.81 -5.59 -15.98
CA ASN A 137 -17.66 -4.75 -16.31
C ASN A 137 -17.95 -3.26 -16.33
N ASN A 138 -19.06 -2.87 -16.96
CA ASN A 138 -19.45 -1.47 -17.02
C ASN A 138 -19.79 -0.93 -15.62
N LEU A 139 -20.44 -1.74 -14.77
CA LEU A 139 -20.73 -1.37 -13.38
C LEU A 139 -19.45 -1.19 -12.54
N LEU A 140 -18.46 -2.05 -12.75
CA LEU A 140 -17.15 -1.99 -12.07
C LEU A 140 -16.35 -0.75 -12.47
N PHE A 141 -16.31 -0.45 -13.76
CA PHE A 141 -15.67 0.75 -14.29
C PHE A 141 -16.34 2.03 -13.76
N ILE A 142 -17.68 2.05 -13.72
CA ILE A 142 -18.46 3.12 -13.11
C ILE A 142 -18.12 3.25 -11.62
N PHE A 143 -17.96 2.15 -10.89
CA PHE A 143 -17.58 2.17 -9.47
C PHE A 143 -16.19 2.77 -9.24
N ILE A 144 -15.21 2.41 -10.08
CA ILE A 144 -13.85 2.97 -10.03
C ILE A 144 -13.86 4.47 -10.34
N LEU A 145 -14.63 4.90 -11.35
CA LEU A 145 -14.80 6.32 -11.67
C LEU A 145 -15.43 7.09 -10.50
N PHE A 146 -16.48 6.55 -9.86
CA PHE A 146 -17.06 7.17 -8.67
C PHE A 146 -16.04 7.32 -7.55
N PHE A 147 -15.23 6.29 -7.29
CA PHE A 147 -14.21 6.34 -6.24
C PHE A 147 -13.15 7.43 -6.49
N LEU A 148 -12.82 7.72 -7.75
CA LEU A 148 -11.91 8.80 -8.15
C LEU A 148 -12.56 10.19 -8.11
N ILE A 149 -13.85 10.28 -8.47
CA ILE A 149 -14.57 11.56 -8.63
C ILE A 149 -15.13 12.07 -7.29
N ILE A 150 -15.55 11.18 -6.38
CA ILE A 150 -16.13 11.54 -5.07
C ILE A 150 -15.22 12.48 -4.25
N PRO A 151 -13.90 12.23 -4.11
CA PRO A 151 -13.01 13.13 -3.39
C PRO A 151 -12.94 14.53 -4.01
N LEU A 152 -12.97 14.62 -5.35
CA LEU A 152 -12.97 15.90 -6.08
C LEU A 152 -14.28 16.67 -5.83
N ILE A 153 -15.42 15.99 -5.87
CA ILE A 153 -16.73 16.59 -5.58
C ILE A 153 -16.77 17.12 -4.14
N ILE A 154 -16.34 16.31 -3.15
CA ILE A 154 -16.32 16.72 -1.74
C ILE A 154 -15.40 17.93 -1.54
N TYR A 155 -14.24 17.96 -2.20
CA TYR A 155 -13.34 19.11 -2.18
C TYR A 155 -14.02 20.37 -2.75
N TYR A 156 -14.69 20.26 -3.89
CA TYR A 156 -15.38 21.38 -4.54
C TYR A 156 -16.53 21.94 -3.68
N ILE A 157 -17.36 21.08 -3.09
CA ILE A 157 -18.46 21.49 -2.19
C ILE A 157 -17.92 22.22 -0.95
N LYS A 158 -16.84 21.71 -0.33
CA LYS A 158 -16.20 22.39 0.81
C LYS A 158 -15.59 23.74 0.45
N SER A 159 -15.15 23.92 -0.81
CA SER A 159 -14.64 25.20 -1.30
C SER A 159 -15.75 26.23 -1.48
N LEU A 160 -16.93 25.81 -1.95
CA LEU A 160 -18.09 26.68 -2.13
C LEU A 160 -18.70 27.15 -0.79
N ASN A 161 -18.78 26.28 0.22
CA ASN A 161 -19.33 26.61 1.53
C ASN A 161 -18.41 27.47 2.43
N LYS A 162 -17.21 27.82 1.96
CA LYS A 162 -16.27 28.71 2.66
C LYS A 162 -16.30 30.16 2.14
N ILE A 163 -17.16 30.44 1.17
CA ILE A 163 -17.49 31.78 0.66
C ILE A 163 -18.76 32.25 1.34
#